data_AF-A0AAU9WDJ4-F1
#
_entry.id   AF-A0AAU9WDJ4-F1
#
_cell.length_a   1.000
_cell.length_b   1.000
_cell.length_c   1.000
_cell.angle_alpha   90.00
_cell.angle_beta   90.00
_cell.angle_gamma   90.00
#
_symmetry.space_group_name_H-M   'P 1'
#
loop_
_entity.id
_entity.type
_entity.pdbx_description
1 polymer ?
#
loop_
_entity_poly.entity_id
_entity_poly.type
_entity_poly.pdbx_seq_one_letter_code
_entity_poly.pdbx_strand_id
1 'polypeptide(L)'
;QLVLVASELTLDKLLTAKSKSSSSLSPASSPRGGGVVVSPWKVGGFSSQYLATDVEYLHRISCDQSIHGDFTLEMAIRVNWMRARYLMLQGQMDYAMMYLDRTSKFLELKVNSIEGPTTVKLVNCKVDNLVTIDQVQKKLESLQRCQSLEEVHRLYESGYYEDVVQLLMPTLHQPQPKTKVGELGMSIPERPAQLLLLQDSLIKLKDYERCLTCSEIALNEAVSQMSPCEAWSTTLSRLFGCIDRSIQEGDNILDKIPQDKLCRLTNNIVKVLEASMNSSDSSSDPPLATAKPWVLLYKITEHQEKYNETVDSSSKTCAPPTVPPPEDSPMPETLNTDSNMSSVDVIREVPASNLSPSLQFLRIAHEHLGRRGWCCNNEGVFLLLKVEVLTKELAKATVSAREEMVRDLEQCFLCLYGHPSKKAKARGLQEHNSSQIALTWSNSVGVFDYFKPPQPPTFDSKSNTISAEVQNLLRRITLVIPQQELEAISFESVQSFIEGGDEPIPKLPDRLVGVKRPVINEIFYLLADFYFKNKEFSKALKFYMHDVSVQPDRADTWAAMALARKRRLENKLNACEPKSEGPIQKLAVSALR
;
A
#
# COMPACT_ATOMS: atom_id res chain seq x y z
N GLN A 1 -51.85 -28.64 9.11
CA GLN A 1 -51.19 -27.87 10.19
C GLN A 1 -49.92 -28.54 10.72
N LEU A 2 -49.89 -29.84 11.05
CA LEU A 2 -48.70 -30.52 11.61
C LEU A 2 -47.43 -30.39 10.74
N VAL A 3 -47.57 -30.56 9.41
CA VAL A 3 -46.46 -30.45 8.45
C VAL A 3 -45.86 -29.04 8.39
N LEU A 4 -46.70 -27.99 8.47
CA LEU A 4 -46.25 -26.59 8.49
C LEU A 4 -45.43 -26.30 9.75
N VAL A 5 -45.95 -26.68 10.92
CA VAL A 5 -45.27 -26.46 12.21
C VAL A 5 -43.93 -27.20 12.27
N ALA A 6 -43.88 -28.43 11.75
CA ALA A 6 -42.64 -29.21 11.66
C ALA A 6 -41.61 -28.57 10.70
N SER A 7 -42.07 -28.06 9.56
CA SER A 7 -41.21 -27.39 8.57
C SER A 7 -40.65 -26.07 9.10
N GLU A 8 -41.48 -25.24 9.71
CA GLU A 8 -41.09 -23.99 10.38
C GLU A 8 -40.07 -24.23 11.50
N LEU A 9 -40.28 -25.25 12.35
CA LEU A 9 -39.35 -25.61 13.42
C LEU A 9 -38.02 -26.14 12.86
N THR A 10 -38.06 -26.89 11.77
CA THR A 10 -36.85 -27.41 11.10
C THR A 10 -36.01 -26.26 10.54
N LEU A 11 -36.65 -25.29 9.87
CA LEU A 11 -36.00 -24.08 9.37
C LEU A 11 -35.41 -23.21 10.48
N ASP A 12 -36.12 -23.05 11.60
CA ASP A 12 -35.66 -22.29 12.77
C ASP A 12 -34.35 -22.88 13.35
N LYS A 13 -34.27 -24.21 13.44
CA LYS A 13 -33.05 -24.92 13.87
C LYS A 13 -31.90 -24.76 12.88
N LEU A 14 -32.16 -24.85 11.57
CA LEU A 14 -31.15 -24.67 10.52
C LEU A 14 -30.57 -23.26 10.53
N LEU A 15 -31.42 -22.24 10.66
CA LEU A 15 -30.99 -20.84 10.76
C LEU A 15 -30.19 -20.56 12.03
N THR A 16 -30.60 -21.15 13.16
CA THR A 16 -29.87 -21.05 14.44
C THR A 16 -28.51 -21.78 14.40
N ALA A 17 -28.38 -22.85 13.62
CA ALA A 17 -27.10 -23.53 13.44
C ALA A 17 -26.15 -22.71 12.55
N LYS A 18 -26.67 -22.14 11.44
CA LYS A 18 -25.89 -21.32 10.51
C LYS A 18 -25.31 -20.07 11.18
N SER A 19 -26.09 -19.38 12.02
CA SER A 19 -25.63 -18.17 12.73
C SER A 19 -24.47 -18.44 13.69
N LYS A 20 -24.41 -19.62 14.31
CA LYS A 20 -23.33 -20.06 15.20
C LYS A 20 -22.04 -20.45 14.47
N SER A 21 -22.13 -20.88 13.22
CA SER A 21 -20.95 -21.22 12.40
C SER A 21 -20.31 -20.01 11.71
N SER A 22 -21.06 -18.94 11.45
CA SER A 22 -20.56 -17.72 10.79
C SER A 22 -19.69 -16.82 11.70
N SER A 23 -19.57 -17.12 12.99
CA SER A 23 -18.71 -16.38 13.93
C SER A 23 -17.25 -16.87 13.97
N SER A 24 -16.86 -17.88 13.18
CA SER A 24 -15.53 -18.51 13.29
C SER A 24 -14.77 -18.70 11.97
N LEU A 25 -14.99 -17.89 10.94
CA LEU A 25 -14.24 -18.02 9.67
C LEU A 25 -13.52 -16.71 9.32
N SER A 26 -12.22 -16.69 9.59
CA SER A 26 -11.27 -15.69 9.09
C SER A 26 -11.11 -15.81 7.56
N PRO A 27 -10.88 -14.69 6.84
CA PRO A 27 -10.82 -14.71 5.39
C PRO A 27 -9.40 -15.03 4.91
N ALA A 28 -9.12 -16.30 4.58
CA ALA A 28 -7.97 -16.65 3.77
C ALA A 28 -8.26 -17.83 2.83
N SER A 29 -7.93 -17.62 1.56
CA SER A 29 -7.64 -18.58 0.48
C SER A 29 -8.69 -18.82 -0.63
N SER A 30 -8.14 -18.71 -1.84
CA SER A 30 -8.64 -18.91 -3.20
C SER A 30 -9.07 -20.38 -3.48
N PRO A 31 -9.94 -20.67 -4.47
CA PRO A 31 -10.52 -21.98 -4.64
C PRO A 31 -9.55 -22.92 -5.37
N ARG A 32 -8.80 -23.73 -4.61
CA ARG A 32 -8.13 -24.91 -5.15
C ARG A 32 -7.95 -25.97 -4.06
N GLY A 33 -8.89 -26.91 -4.01
CA GLY A 33 -8.81 -28.09 -3.15
C GLY A 33 -10.18 -28.71 -2.94
N GLY A 34 -10.38 -29.93 -3.47
CA GLY A 34 -11.61 -30.71 -3.31
C GLY A 34 -11.83 -31.16 -1.86
N GLY A 35 -12.29 -30.23 -1.02
CA GLY A 35 -12.77 -30.48 0.33
C GLY A 35 -14.24 -30.91 0.30
N VAL A 36 -14.55 -32.00 0.99
CA VAL A 36 -15.89 -32.58 1.13
C VAL A 36 -16.90 -31.49 1.51
N VAL A 37 -17.86 -31.23 0.61
CA VAL A 37 -19.04 -30.41 0.88
C VAL A 37 -19.83 -31.11 1.99
N VAL A 38 -19.65 -30.67 3.24
CA VAL A 38 -20.55 -31.07 4.32
C VAL A 38 -21.89 -30.43 4.02
N SER A 39 -22.81 -31.21 3.45
CA SER A 39 -24.17 -30.80 3.14
C SER A 39 -24.82 -30.13 4.38
N PRO A 40 -25.36 -28.90 4.29
CA PRO A 40 -25.99 -28.15 5.39
C PRO A 40 -27.20 -28.83 6.09
N TRP A 41 -27.53 -30.06 5.69
CA TRP A 41 -28.83 -30.69 5.90
C TRP A 41 -28.85 -31.72 7.03
N LYS A 42 -27.74 -31.97 7.72
CA LYS A 42 -27.68 -32.90 8.87
C LYS A 42 -27.46 -32.14 10.18
N VAL A 43 -28.54 -31.61 10.74
CA VAL A 43 -28.60 -31.15 12.14
C VAL A 43 -29.43 -32.17 12.94
N GLY A 44 -28.89 -32.63 14.07
CA GLY A 44 -29.30 -33.85 14.77
C GLY A 44 -30.80 -34.05 15.00
N GLY A 45 -31.25 -35.28 14.74
CA GLY A 45 -32.50 -35.88 15.25
C GLY A 45 -33.75 -35.77 14.38
N PHE A 46 -33.78 -34.95 13.32
CA PHE A 46 -34.93 -34.84 12.40
C PHE A 46 -34.46 -34.97 10.95
N SER A 47 -35.12 -35.83 10.17
CA SER A 47 -34.80 -36.04 8.75
C SER A 47 -35.27 -34.82 7.95
N SER A 48 -34.34 -33.96 7.55
CA SER A 48 -34.55 -32.86 6.59
C SER A 48 -34.82 -33.36 5.16
N GLN A 49 -34.80 -34.69 4.95
CA GLN A 49 -34.91 -35.35 3.65
C GLN A 49 -36.18 -34.98 2.88
N TYR A 50 -37.26 -34.66 3.59
CA TYR A 50 -38.55 -34.33 2.97
C TYR A 50 -38.89 -32.83 3.00
N LEU A 51 -38.04 -31.98 3.58
CA LEU A 51 -38.34 -30.55 3.75
C LEU A 51 -38.65 -29.85 2.42
N ALA A 52 -37.95 -30.20 1.34
CA ALA A 52 -38.21 -29.64 0.01
C ALA A 52 -39.63 -30.01 -0.50
N THR A 53 -39.99 -31.29 -0.36
CA THR A 53 -41.30 -31.81 -0.75
C THR A 53 -42.42 -31.22 0.11
N ASP A 54 -42.19 -31.09 1.42
CA ASP A 54 -43.14 -30.53 2.38
C ASP A 54 -43.39 -29.04 2.09
N VAL A 55 -42.34 -28.26 1.82
CA VAL A 55 -42.45 -26.83 1.43
C VAL A 55 -43.23 -26.66 0.12
N GLU A 56 -43.04 -27.56 -0.84
CA GLU A 56 -43.77 -27.54 -2.11
C GLU A 56 -45.24 -27.95 -1.95
N TYR A 57 -45.51 -29.00 -1.19
CA TYR A 57 -46.86 -29.42 -0.85
C TYR A 57 -47.63 -28.31 -0.12
N LEU A 58 -47.03 -27.71 0.91
CA LEU A 58 -47.61 -26.62 1.68
C LEU A 58 -47.90 -25.39 0.82
N HIS A 59 -47.03 -25.08 -0.13
CA HIS A 59 -47.23 -23.97 -1.07
C HIS A 59 -48.50 -24.16 -1.92
N ARG A 60 -48.70 -25.37 -2.46
CA ARG A 60 -49.86 -25.67 -3.33
C ARG A 60 -51.20 -25.54 -2.62
N ILE A 61 -51.26 -25.92 -1.34
CA ILE A 61 -52.49 -25.87 -0.56
C ILE A 61 -52.71 -24.52 0.15
N SER A 62 -51.68 -23.65 0.21
CA SER A 62 -51.66 -22.47 1.10
C SER A 62 -52.79 -21.46 0.90
N CYS A 63 -53.38 -21.39 -0.30
CA CYS A 63 -54.50 -20.49 -0.62
C CYS A 63 -55.83 -21.22 -0.83
N ASP A 64 -55.90 -22.53 -0.54
CA ASP A 64 -57.12 -23.32 -0.73
C ASP A 64 -58.10 -23.11 0.43
N GLN A 65 -59.14 -22.31 0.18
CA GLN A 65 -60.17 -22.01 1.15
C GLN A 65 -60.99 -23.25 1.56
N SER A 66 -61.08 -24.27 0.70
CA SER A 66 -61.79 -25.51 1.03
C SER A 66 -61.08 -26.34 2.09
N ILE A 67 -59.76 -26.16 2.23
CA ILE A 67 -58.91 -26.87 3.19
C ILE A 67 -58.74 -26.05 4.47
N HIS A 68 -58.60 -24.72 4.37
CA HIS A 68 -58.18 -23.86 5.47
C HIS A 68 -59.28 -23.00 6.08
N GLY A 69 -60.43 -22.84 5.41
CA GLY A 69 -61.57 -22.06 5.90
C GLY A 69 -61.16 -20.63 6.27
N ASP A 70 -61.56 -20.18 7.45
CA ASP A 70 -61.27 -18.81 7.94
C ASP A 70 -59.78 -18.54 8.21
N PHE A 71 -58.96 -19.59 8.36
CA PHE A 71 -57.52 -19.48 8.60
C PHE A 71 -56.69 -19.41 7.32
N THR A 72 -57.33 -19.32 6.14
CA THR A 72 -56.65 -19.32 4.84
C THR A 72 -55.62 -18.19 4.71
N LEU A 73 -55.93 -16.97 5.19
CA LEU A 73 -54.98 -15.86 5.14
C LEU A 73 -53.77 -16.09 6.05
N GLU A 74 -54.00 -16.54 7.29
CA GLU A 74 -52.92 -16.87 8.23
C GLU A 74 -52.02 -17.98 7.66
N MET A 75 -52.63 -19.02 7.09
CA MET A 75 -51.90 -20.12 6.45
C MET A 75 -51.06 -19.62 5.28
N ALA A 76 -51.60 -18.77 4.42
CA ALA A 76 -50.89 -18.18 3.29
C ALA A 76 -49.68 -17.35 3.76
N ILE A 77 -49.85 -16.47 4.76
CA ILE A 77 -48.76 -15.66 5.32
C ILE A 77 -47.64 -16.56 5.86
N ARG A 78 -47.97 -17.56 6.67
CA ARG A 78 -46.98 -18.47 7.28
C ARG A 78 -46.22 -19.29 6.25
N VAL A 79 -46.91 -19.83 5.24
CA VAL A 79 -46.27 -20.61 4.18
C VAL A 79 -45.35 -19.73 3.31
N ASN A 80 -45.76 -18.51 2.95
CA ASN A 80 -44.93 -17.60 2.18
C ASN A 80 -43.68 -17.15 2.98
N TRP A 81 -43.85 -16.84 4.27
CA TRP A 81 -42.74 -16.53 5.18
C TRP A 81 -41.76 -17.69 5.32
N MET A 82 -42.27 -18.91 5.51
CA MET A 82 -41.46 -20.12 5.59
C MET A 82 -40.69 -20.38 4.29
N ARG A 83 -41.36 -20.24 3.13
CA ARG A 83 -40.76 -20.47 1.81
C ARG A 83 -39.69 -19.44 1.49
N ALA A 84 -39.90 -18.17 1.84
CA ALA A 84 -38.87 -17.15 1.74
C ALA A 84 -37.61 -17.53 2.54
N ARG A 85 -37.77 -17.93 3.82
CA ARG A 85 -36.64 -18.37 4.68
C ARG A 85 -35.91 -19.59 4.11
N TYR A 86 -36.64 -20.55 3.54
CA TYR A 86 -36.05 -21.73 2.88
C TYR A 86 -35.23 -21.35 1.64
N LEU A 87 -35.75 -20.46 0.79
CA LEU A 87 -35.05 -19.99 -0.41
C LEU A 87 -33.81 -19.16 -0.08
N MET A 88 -33.86 -18.35 0.99
CA MET A 88 -32.68 -17.65 1.53
C MET A 88 -31.58 -18.63 1.96
N LEU A 89 -31.94 -19.77 2.57
CA LEU A 89 -30.96 -20.81 2.93
C LEU A 89 -30.32 -21.46 1.70
N GLN A 90 -31.03 -21.53 0.58
CA GLN A 90 -30.54 -22.06 -0.69
C GLN A 90 -29.76 -21.04 -1.53
N GLY A 91 -29.70 -19.77 -1.13
CA GLY A 91 -29.07 -18.69 -1.90
C GLY A 91 -29.90 -18.19 -3.08
N GLN A 92 -31.18 -18.57 -3.17
CA GLN A 92 -32.09 -18.13 -4.24
C GLN A 92 -32.79 -16.82 -3.83
N MET A 93 -32.04 -15.71 -3.86
CA MET A 93 -32.50 -14.43 -3.31
C MET A 93 -33.67 -13.82 -4.09
N ASP A 94 -33.69 -13.92 -5.41
CA ASP A 94 -34.77 -13.38 -6.27
C ASP A 94 -36.13 -13.97 -5.90
N TYR A 95 -36.20 -15.30 -5.80
CA TYR A 95 -37.42 -15.99 -5.40
C TYR A 95 -37.76 -15.67 -3.94
N ALA A 96 -36.78 -15.60 -3.04
CA ALA A 96 -37.04 -15.22 -1.65
C ALA A 96 -37.70 -13.85 -1.52
N MET A 97 -37.22 -12.84 -2.26
CA MET A 97 -37.80 -11.50 -2.30
C MET A 97 -39.24 -11.52 -2.84
N MET A 98 -39.51 -12.29 -3.90
CA MET A 98 -40.88 -12.45 -4.43
C MET A 98 -41.85 -12.98 -3.35
N TYR A 99 -41.44 -13.96 -2.55
CA TYR A 99 -42.28 -14.50 -1.47
C TYR A 99 -42.41 -13.54 -0.27
N LEU A 100 -41.40 -12.72 0.02
CA LEU A 100 -41.50 -11.66 1.03
C LEU A 100 -42.45 -10.54 0.59
N ASP A 101 -42.36 -10.08 -0.66
CA ASP A 101 -43.29 -9.10 -1.24
C ASP A 101 -44.74 -9.60 -1.19
N ARG A 102 -44.96 -10.88 -1.54
CA ARG A 102 -46.27 -11.53 -1.40
C ARG A 102 -46.74 -11.61 0.05
N THR A 103 -45.84 -11.86 0.99
CA THR A 103 -46.15 -11.86 2.43
C THR A 103 -46.56 -10.46 2.90
N SER A 104 -45.86 -9.41 2.45
CA SER A 104 -46.19 -8.02 2.74
C SER A 104 -47.61 -7.68 2.26
N LYS A 105 -47.92 -8.00 1.00
CA LYS A 105 -49.26 -7.82 0.41
C LYS A 105 -50.35 -8.55 1.19
N PHE A 106 -50.09 -9.76 1.68
CA PHE A 106 -51.07 -10.51 2.49
C PHE A 106 -51.27 -9.90 3.89
N LEU A 107 -50.25 -9.30 4.49
CA LEU A 107 -50.38 -8.63 5.79
C LEU A 107 -51.16 -7.30 5.69
N GLU A 108 -51.20 -6.68 4.50
CA GLU A 108 -51.99 -5.49 4.21
C GLU A 108 -53.48 -5.80 3.96
N LEU A 109 -53.83 -7.06 3.67
CA LEU A 109 -55.23 -7.47 3.50
C LEU A 109 -55.97 -7.38 4.84
N LYS A 110 -56.94 -6.47 4.92
CA LYS A 110 -57.84 -6.35 6.07
C LYS A 110 -58.87 -7.49 6.06
N VAL A 111 -58.82 -8.36 7.06
CA VAL A 111 -59.87 -9.37 7.31
C VAL A 111 -60.67 -8.95 8.53
N ASN A 112 -61.98 -8.73 8.31
CA ASN A 112 -63.02 -8.54 9.33
C ASN A 112 -62.80 -7.36 10.31
N SER A 113 -63.14 -6.14 9.90
CA SER A 113 -63.46 -4.94 10.73
C SER A 113 -62.69 -4.66 12.03
N ILE A 114 -61.51 -5.22 12.25
CA ILE A 114 -60.62 -4.90 13.37
C ILE A 114 -59.59 -3.88 12.86
N GLU A 115 -59.58 -2.70 13.47
CA GLU A 115 -58.57 -1.67 13.22
C GLU A 115 -57.22 -2.11 13.77
N GLY A 116 -56.46 -2.86 12.96
CA GLY A 116 -55.07 -3.21 13.26
C GLY A 116 -54.39 -4.00 12.15
N PRO A 117 -53.06 -3.89 11.96
CA PRO A 117 -52.33 -4.69 10.99
C PRO A 117 -52.36 -6.17 11.38
N THR A 118 -52.64 -7.06 10.41
CA THR A 118 -52.61 -8.51 10.62
C THR A 118 -51.24 -8.92 11.16
N THR A 119 -51.19 -9.51 12.36
CA THR A 119 -49.93 -9.95 12.98
C THR A 119 -50.00 -11.46 13.21
N VAL A 120 -49.03 -12.20 12.69
CA VAL A 120 -49.00 -13.67 12.82
C VAL A 120 -47.87 -14.11 13.73
N LYS A 121 -48.18 -14.91 14.77
CA LYS A 121 -47.20 -15.42 15.73
C LYS A 121 -46.89 -16.89 15.48
N LEU A 122 -45.63 -17.20 15.24
CA LEU A 122 -45.10 -18.56 15.08
C LEU A 122 -44.69 -19.10 16.46
N VAL A 123 -45.59 -19.84 17.12
CA VAL A 123 -45.39 -20.38 18.47
C VAL A 123 -44.23 -21.39 18.59
N ASN A 124 -43.79 -21.93 17.46
CA ASN A 124 -42.79 -22.99 17.31
C ASN A 124 -41.40 -22.49 16.87
N CYS A 125 -41.25 -21.21 16.50
CA CYS A 125 -39.96 -20.62 16.15
C CYS A 125 -39.42 -19.77 17.30
N LYS A 126 -38.10 -19.78 17.49
CA LYS A 126 -37.40 -18.88 18.42
C LYS A 126 -36.84 -17.65 17.70
N VAL A 127 -36.42 -17.79 16.45
CA VAL A 127 -35.95 -16.70 15.59
C VAL A 127 -37.09 -16.30 14.65
N ASP A 128 -37.35 -14.99 14.50
CA ASP A 128 -38.41 -14.46 13.64
C ASP A 128 -39.80 -15.03 13.97
N ASN A 129 -40.11 -15.15 15.26
CA ASN A 129 -41.33 -15.78 15.78
C ASN A 129 -42.59 -14.91 15.67
N LEU A 130 -42.43 -13.65 15.29
CA LEU A 130 -43.50 -12.73 14.95
C LEU A 130 -43.34 -12.36 13.48
N VAL A 131 -44.45 -12.31 12.74
CA VAL A 131 -44.49 -11.88 11.35
C VAL A 131 -45.38 -10.64 11.29
N THR A 132 -44.73 -9.48 11.26
CA THR A 132 -45.35 -8.18 11.06
C THR A 132 -44.91 -7.58 9.72
N ILE A 133 -45.69 -6.62 9.21
CA ILE A 133 -45.33 -5.88 7.99
C ILE A 133 -43.97 -5.20 8.11
N ASP A 134 -43.65 -4.61 9.27
CA ASP A 134 -42.36 -3.98 9.56
C ASP A 134 -41.19 -4.98 9.50
N GLN A 135 -41.36 -6.19 10.02
CA GLN A 135 -40.33 -7.22 9.97
C GLN A 135 -40.12 -7.77 8.55
N VAL A 136 -41.20 -7.96 7.80
CA VAL A 136 -41.13 -8.38 6.39
C VAL A 136 -40.42 -7.32 5.57
N GLN A 137 -40.80 -6.05 5.73
CA GLN A 137 -40.21 -4.93 5.02
C GLN A 137 -38.71 -4.77 5.34
N LYS A 138 -38.31 -4.87 6.61
CA LYS A 138 -36.89 -4.87 7.01
C LYS A 138 -36.09 -6.00 6.36
N LYS A 139 -36.65 -7.21 6.27
CA LYS A 139 -35.99 -8.34 5.60
C LYS A 139 -35.90 -8.15 4.09
N LEU A 140 -36.94 -7.61 3.46
CA LEU A 140 -36.97 -7.30 2.04
C LEU A 140 -35.90 -6.25 1.69
N GLU A 141 -35.84 -5.16 2.45
CA GLU A 141 -34.82 -4.11 2.29
C GLU A 141 -33.40 -4.64 2.55
N SER A 142 -33.22 -5.57 3.50
CA SER A 142 -31.93 -6.24 3.72
C SER A 142 -31.52 -7.11 2.52
N LEU A 143 -32.44 -7.89 1.95
CA LEU A 143 -32.16 -8.75 0.79
C LEU A 143 -31.88 -7.97 -0.48
N GLN A 144 -32.65 -6.89 -0.71
CA GLN A 144 -32.42 -5.98 -1.84
C GLN A 144 -31.05 -5.31 -1.76
N ARG A 145 -30.58 -4.96 -0.54
CA ARG A 145 -29.21 -4.46 -0.33
C ARG A 145 -28.15 -5.51 -0.67
N CYS A 146 -28.33 -6.76 -0.27
CA CYS A 146 -27.43 -7.86 -0.63
C CYS A 146 -27.36 -8.07 -2.15
N GLN A 147 -28.51 -8.13 -2.83
CA GLN A 147 -28.57 -8.32 -4.29
C GLN A 147 -27.89 -7.17 -5.04
N SER A 148 -28.13 -5.93 -4.60
CA SER A 148 -27.46 -4.75 -5.15
C SER A 148 -25.95 -4.84 -5.01
N LEU A 149 -25.44 -5.29 -3.85
CA LEU A 149 -24.00 -5.46 -3.64
C LEU A 149 -23.40 -6.57 -4.53
N GLU A 150 -24.07 -7.73 -4.63
CA GLU A 150 -23.64 -8.82 -5.53
C GLU A 150 -23.61 -8.38 -6.99
N GLU A 151 -24.61 -7.60 -7.43
CA GLU A 151 -24.65 -7.02 -8.77
C GLU A 151 -23.48 -6.07 -9.02
N VAL A 152 -23.18 -5.19 -8.05
CA VAL A 152 -22.02 -4.28 -8.13
C VAL A 152 -20.70 -5.07 -8.23
N HIS A 153 -20.55 -6.15 -7.46
CA HIS A 153 -19.39 -7.04 -7.56
C HIS A 153 -19.29 -7.70 -8.95
N ARG A 154 -20.41 -8.19 -9.49
CA ARG A 154 -20.48 -8.79 -10.82
C ARG A 154 -20.08 -7.82 -11.92
N LEU A 155 -20.56 -6.57 -11.84
CA LEU A 155 -20.18 -5.50 -12.77
C LEU A 155 -18.68 -5.20 -12.70
N TYR A 156 -18.12 -5.14 -11.49
CA TYR A 156 -16.68 -4.94 -11.28
C TYR A 156 -15.84 -6.07 -11.89
N GLU A 157 -16.20 -7.33 -11.64
CA GLU A 157 -15.50 -8.49 -12.20
C GLU A 157 -15.59 -8.55 -13.72
N SER A 158 -16.72 -8.08 -14.27
CA SER A 158 -16.94 -7.98 -15.71
C SER A 158 -16.23 -6.78 -16.37
N GLY A 159 -15.58 -5.91 -15.59
CA GLY A 159 -14.82 -4.75 -16.09
C GLY A 159 -15.65 -3.49 -16.34
N TYR A 160 -16.94 -3.49 -15.99
CA TYR A 160 -17.84 -2.33 -16.14
C TYR A 160 -17.66 -1.35 -14.97
N TYR A 161 -16.48 -0.75 -14.87
CA TYR A 161 -16.11 0.11 -13.73
C TYR A 161 -16.94 1.39 -13.63
N GLU A 162 -17.37 1.97 -14.76
CA GLU A 162 -18.20 3.20 -14.76
C GLU A 162 -19.58 2.93 -14.14
N ASP A 163 -20.19 1.79 -14.45
CA ASP A 163 -21.50 1.40 -13.90
C ASP A 163 -21.40 1.16 -12.37
N VAL A 164 -20.30 0.56 -11.92
CA VAL A 164 -19.98 0.42 -10.48
C VAL A 164 -19.91 1.79 -9.79
N VAL A 165 -19.24 2.77 -10.43
CA VAL A 165 -19.13 4.13 -9.91
C VAL A 165 -20.50 4.81 -9.86
N GLN A 166 -21.31 4.69 -10.91
CA GLN A 166 -22.66 5.27 -10.97
C GLN A 166 -23.58 4.72 -9.86
N LEU A 167 -23.47 3.43 -9.56
CA LEU A 167 -24.25 2.79 -8.50
C LEU A 167 -23.76 3.17 -7.09
N LEU A 168 -22.44 3.23 -6.87
CA LEU A 168 -21.88 3.41 -5.53
C LEU A 168 -21.69 4.88 -5.13
N MET A 169 -21.39 5.80 -6.04
CA MET A 169 -21.15 7.22 -5.72
C MET A 169 -22.30 7.89 -4.95
N PRO A 170 -23.59 7.69 -5.30
CA PRO A 170 -24.69 8.28 -4.55
C PRO A 170 -24.77 7.80 -3.10
N THR A 171 -24.33 6.55 -2.84
CA THR A 171 -24.36 5.95 -1.50
C THR A 171 -23.33 6.56 -0.54
N LEU A 172 -22.35 7.33 -1.04
CA LEU A 172 -21.36 8.00 -0.18
C LEU A 172 -21.97 9.10 0.69
N HIS A 173 -23.02 9.76 0.21
CA HIS A 173 -23.62 10.92 0.87
C HIS A 173 -24.86 10.56 1.70
N GLN A 174 -25.31 9.31 1.66
CA GLN A 174 -26.49 8.86 2.38
C GLN A 174 -26.15 8.41 3.81
N PRO A 175 -26.86 8.91 4.85
CA PRO A 175 -26.66 8.45 6.21
C PRO A 175 -27.11 6.98 6.36
N GLN A 176 -26.19 6.11 6.76
CA GLN A 176 -26.47 4.68 6.94
C GLN A 176 -27.46 4.44 8.10
N PRO A 177 -28.47 3.57 7.93
CA PRO A 177 -29.32 3.15 9.03
C PRO A 177 -28.49 2.35 10.03
N LYS A 178 -28.61 2.70 11.33
CA LYS A 178 -27.96 1.99 12.46
C LYS A 178 -28.51 0.56 12.60
N THR A 179 -28.16 -0.33 11.68
CA THR A 179 -28.61 -1.73 11.73
C THR A 179 -27.62 -2.50 12.59
N LYS A 180 -28.09 -3.05 13.72
CA LYS A 180 -27.27 -3.90 14.59
C LYS A 180 -26.72 -5.08 13.77
N VAL A 181 -25.40 -5.24 13.82
CA VAL A 181 -24.68 -6.41 13.30
C VAL A 181 -25.27 -7.65 13.98
N GLY A 182 -25.98 -8.52 13.25
CA GLY A 182 -26.37 -9.81 13.83
C GLY A 182 -27.48 -10.65 13.18
N GLU A 183 -28.35 -10.14 12.30
CA GLU A 183 -29.57 -10.92 11.99
C GLU A 183 -29.43 -11.97 10.88
N LEU A 184 -28.49 -11.86 9.96
CA LEU A 184 -28.24 -12.88 8.94
C LEU A 184 -26.74 -12.92 8.67
N GLY A 185 -26.10 -14.06 8.95
CA GLY A 185 -24.64 -14.27 8.82
C GLY A 185 -24.10 -14.17 7.39
N MET A 186 -24.23 -13.00 6.77
CA MET A 186 -23.54 -12.53 5.58
C MET A 186 -22.44 -11.60 6.07
N SER A 187 -21.29 -12.20 6.37
CA SER A 187 -20.23 -11.63 7.19
C SER A 187 -19.17 -10.90 6.35
N ILE A 188 -19.45 -9.67 5.92
CA ILE A 188 -18.45 -8.60 5.69
C ILE A 188 -19.18 -7.30 6.05
N PRO A 189 -18.57 -6.34 6.78
CA PRO A 189 -19.15 -5.00 6.86
C PRO A 189 -19.32 -4.45 5.44
N GLU A 190 -20.56 -4.43 4.94
CA GLU A 190 -20.90 -4.11 3.54
C GLU A 190 -20.29 -2.77 3.13
N ARG A 191 -20.21 -1.83 4.08
CA ARG A 191 -19.78 -0.46 3.83
C ARG A 191 -18.28 -0.32 3.52
N PRO A 192 -17.33 -0.83 4.35
CA PRO A 192 -15.93 -0.98 3.97
C PRO A 192 -15.68 -1.56 2.58
N ALA A 193 -16.38 -2.65 2.22
CA ALA A 193 -16.22 -3.28 0.91
C ALA A 193 -16.67 -2.34 -0.23
N GLN A 194 -17.82 -1.68 -0.09
CA GLN A 194 -18.32 -0.70 -1.07
C GLN A 194 -17.35 0.47 -1.26
N LEU A 195 -16.82 1.05 -0.17
CA LEU A 195 -15.87 2.17 -0.24
C LEU A 195 -14.61 1.81 -1.02
N LEU A 196 -14.08 0.60 -0.77
CA LEU A 196 -12.89 0.10 -1.45
C LEU A 196 -13.15 -0.24 -2.91
N LEU A 197 -14.30 -0.85 -3.22
CA LEU A 197 -14.69 -1.21 -4.57
C LEU A 197 -14.88 0.02 -5.47
N LEU A 198 -15.50 1.06 -4.91
CA LEU A 198 -15.65 2.35 -5.58
C LEU A 198 -14.29 2.98 -5.92
N GLN A 199 -13.36 3.00 -4.96
CA GLN A 199 -12.04 3.58 -5.17
C GLN A 199 -11.21 2.81 -6.18
N ASP A 200 -11.22 1.47 -6.09
CA ASP A 200 -10.48 0.66 -7.03
C ASP A 200 -11.04 0.80 -8.46
N SER A 201 -12.37 0.93 -8.60
CA SER A 201 -13.02 1.21 -9.89
C SER A 201 -12.57 2.56 -10.48
N LEU A 202 -12.52 3.63 -9.67
CA LEU A 202 -12.04 4.95 -10.11
C LEU A 202 -10.55 4.95 -10.50
N ILE A 203 -9.71 4.23 -9.75
CA ILE A 203 -8.30 4.05 -10.08
C ILE A 203 -8.14 3.31 -11.42
N LYS A 204 -8.95 2.28 -11.70
CA LYS A 204 -8.91 1.55 -12.97
C LYS A 204 -9.39 2.38 -14.16
N LEU A 205 -10.33 3.29 -13.93
CA LEU A 205 -10.77 4.28 -14.92
C LEU A 205 -9.76 5.43 -15.11
N LYS A 206 -8.72 5.51 -14.27
CA LYS A 206 -7.76 6.62 -14.20
C LYS A 206 -8.43 7.97 -13.91
N ASP A 207 -9.59 7.95 -13.27
CA ASP A 207 -10.29 9.16 -12.80
C ASP A 207 -9.80 9.52 -11.39
N TYR A 208 -8.56 10.02 -11.34
CA TYR A 208 -7.86 10.31 -10.09
C TYR A 208 -8.49 11.49 -9.32
N GLU A 209 -9.15 12.42 -10.02
CA GLU A 209 -9.78 13.59 -9.40
C GLU A 209 -11.04 13.20 -8.61
N ARG A 210 -11.93 12.40 -9.22
CA ARG A 210 -13.06 11.82 -8.50
C ARG A 210 -12.59 10.83 -7.45
N CYS A 211 -11.52 10.07 -7.72
CA CYS A 211 -10.93 9.17 -6.73
C CYS A 211 -10.52 9.92 -5.47
N LEU A 212 -9.76 11.03 -5.57
CA LEU A 212 -9.35 11.78 -4.39
C LEU A 212 -10.55 12.33 -3.61
N THR A 213 -11.52 12.93 -4.31
CA THR A 213 -12.71 13.51 -3.68
C THR A 213 -13.53 12.46 -2.93
N CYS A 214 -13.69 11.26 -3.51
CA CYS A 214 -14.44 10.18 -2.87
C CYS A 214 -13.64 9.53 -1.73
N SER A 215 -12.31 9.38 -1.88
CA SER A 215 -11.42 8.84 -0.85
C SER A 215 -11.37 9.75 0.37
N GLU A 216 -11.46 11.07 0.19
CA GLU A 216 -11.52 12.03 1.29
C GLU A 216 -12.76 11.81 2.18
N ILE A 217 -13.94 11.67 1.56
CA ILE A 217 -15.20 11.38 2.27
C ILE A 217 -15.13 10.01 2.94
N ALA A 218 -14.67 8.99 2.21
CA ALA A 218 -14.53 7.63 2.71
C ALA A 218 -13.54 7.56 3.90
N LEU A 219 -12.46 8.34 3.87
CA LEU A 219 -11.50 8.43 4.95
C LEU A 219 -12.12 9.09 6.18
N ASN A 220 -12.88 10.17 6.01
CA ASN A 220 -13.60 10.80 7.11
C ASN A 220 -14.59 9.83 7.78
N GLU A 221 -15.32 9.05 6.98
CA GLU A 221 -16.19 7.99 7.48
C GLU A 221 -15.39 6.92 8.24
N ALA A 222 -14.32 6.40 7.65
CA ALA A 222 -13.50 5.36 8.26
C ALA A 222 -12.83 5.81 9.58
N VAL A 223 -12.36 7.05 9.66
CA VAL A 223 -11.79 7.64 10.89
C VAL A 223 -12.86 7.82 11.97
N SER A 224 -14.09 8.17 11.61
CA SER A 224 -15.21 8.24 12.57
C SER A 224 -15.57 6.87 13.15
N GLN A 225 -15.29 5.79 12.41
CA GLN A 225 -15.55 4.40 12.80
C GLN A 225 -14.33 3.71 13.42
N MET A 226 -13.29 4.46 13.80
CA MET A 226 -12.03 3.96 14.36
C MET A 226 -12.23 3.37 15.78
N SER A 227 -12.95 2.26 15.81
CA SER A 227 -13.03 1.27 16.87
C SER A 227 -12.10 0.10 16.51
N PRO A 228 -11.70 -0.78 17.44
CA PRO A 228 -10.76 -1.88 17.19
C PRO A 228 -11.39 -3.02 16.34
N CYS A 229 -11.84 -2.68 15.13
CA CYS A 229 -12.34 -3.61 14.13
C CYS A 229 -11.32 -3.72 12.99
N GLU A 230 -10.79 -4.92 12.76
CA GLU A 230 -9.80 -5.21 11.71
C GLU A 230 -10.24 -4.74 10.31
N ALA A 231 -11.54 -4.79 10.02
CA ALA A 231 -12.09 -4.41 8.72
C ALA A 231 -11.84 -2.92 8.42
N TRP A 232 -12.01 -2.03 9.40
CA TRP A 232 -11.79 -0.60 9.23
C TRP A 232 -10.30 -0.24 9.20
N SER A 233 -9.44 -0.97 9.92
CA SER A 233 -7.98 -0.82 9.83
C SER A 233 -7.45 -1.16 8.43
N THR A 234 -7.92 -2.28 7.87
CA THR A 234 -7.58 -2.68 6.49
C THR A 234 -8.10 -1.67 5.48
N THR A 235 -9.32 -1.16 5.70
CA THR A 235 -9.93 -0.13 4.86
C THR A 235 -9.08 1.13 4.85
N LEU A 236 -8.78 1.71 6.02
CA LEU A 236 -7.91 2.89 6.15
C LEU A 236 -6.56 2.71 5.41
N SER A 237 -5.91 1.57 5.58
CA SER A 237 -4.63 1.27 4.90
C SER A 237 -4.74 1.28 3.36
N ARG A 238 -5.87 0.77 2.83
CA ARG A 238 -6.17 0.79 1.39
C ARG A 238 -6.59 2.19 0.91
N LEU A 239 -7.39 2.91 1.70
CA LEU A 239 -7.77 4.31 1.44
C LEU A 239 -6.53 5.19 1.26
N PHE A 240 -5.57 5.11 2.18
CA PHE A 240 -4.30 5.85 2.07
C PHE A 240 -3.52 5.47 0.81
N GLY A 241 -3.54 4.18 0.41
CA GLY A 241 -2.93 3.76 -0.86
C GLY A 241 -3.60 4.35 -2.09
N CYS A 242 -4.93 4.48 -2.08
CA CYS A 242 -5.69 5.07 -3.19
C CYS A 242 -5.44 6.57 -3.31
N ILE A 243 -5.42 7.27 -2.17
CA ILE A 243 -5.06 8.70 -2.10
C ILE A 243 -3.64 8.91 -2.62
N ASP A 244 -2.68 8.09 -2.16
CA ASP A 244 -1.27 8.20 -2.53
C ASP A 244 -1.06 8.03 -4.04
N ARG A 245 -1.70 7.01 -4.64
CA ARG A 245 -1.68 6.76 -6.08
C ARG A 245 -2.36 7.88 -6.87
N SER A 246 -3.49 8.41 -6.37
CA SER A 246 -4.18 9.51 -7.04
C SER A 246 -3.30 10.76 -7.11
N ILE A 247 -2.58 11.08 -6.03
CA ILE A 247 -1.66 12.22 -5.99
C ILE A 247 -0.42 11.98 -6.87
N GLN A 248 0.05 10.74 -7.01
CA GLN A 248 1.23 10.42 -7.85
C GLN A 248 0.96 10.45 -9.34
N GLU A 249 -0.17 9.87 -9.76
CA GLU A 249 -0.48 9.67 -11.19
C GLU A 249 -1.27 10.83 -11.79
N GLY A 250 -1.87 11.67 -10.96
CA GLY A 250 -2.73 12.74 -11.42
C GLY A 250 -2.09 14.12 -11.39
N ASP A 251 -2.31 14.88 -12.47
CA ASP A 251 -1.74 16.22 -12.64
C ASP A 251 -2.42 17.25 -11.73
N ASN A 252 -1.63 17.91 -10.88
CA ASN A 252 -2.03 19.04 -10.02
C ASN A 252 -3.35 18.79 -9.25
N ILE A 253 -3.60 17.55 -8.84
CA ILE A 253 -4.89 17.18 -8.21
C ILE A 253 -5.11 17.91 -6.88
N LEU A 254 -4.03 18.20 -6.14
CA LEU A 254 -4.11 18.95 -4.89
C LEU A 254 -4.55 20.40 -5.09
N ASP A 255 -4.42 20.97 -6.29
CA ASP A 255 -4.95 22.31 -6.60
C ASP A 255 -6.46 22.28 -6.91
N LYS A 256 -6.98 21.13 -7.32
CA LYS A 256 -8.38 20.97 -7.74
C LYS A 256 -9.33 20.63 -6.59
N ILE A 257 -8.80 20.11 -5.48
CA ILE A 257 -9.62 19.78 -4.32
C ILE A 257 -9.98 21.07 -3.54
N PRO A 258 -11.26 21.26 -3.18
CA PRO A 258 -11.66 22.39 -2.33
C PRO A 258 -10.88 22.44 -1.01
N GLN A 259 -10.48 23.64 -0.59
CA GLN A 259 -9.62 23.85 0.59
C GLN A 259 -10.24 23.31 1.88
N ASP A 260 -11.56 23.37 2.04
CA ASP A 260 -12.28 22.81 3.19
C ASP A 260 -12.12 21.28 3.27
N LYS A 261 -12.17 20.59 2.12
CA LYS A 261 -11.97 19.14 2.02
C LYS A 261 -10.50 18.77 2.23
N LEU A 262 -9.57 19.58 1.73
CA LEU A 262 -8.14 19.38 1.98
C LEU A 262 -7.81 19.52 3.47
N CYS A 263 -8.36 20.53 4.16
CA CYS A 263 -8.22 20.68 5.60
C CYS A 263 -8.79 19.46 6.37
N ARG A 264 -9.96 18.95 5.95
CA ARG A 264 -10.57 17.76 6.57
C ARG A 264 -9.72 16.50 6.34
N LEU A 265 -9.21 16.32 5.12
CA LEU A 265 -8.28 15.25 4.77
C LEU A 265 -7.04 15.28 5.67
N THR A 266 -6.39 16.43 5.78
CA THR A 266 -5.20 16.63 6.63
C THR A 266 -5.50 16.33 8.09
N ASN A 267 -6.61 16.87 8.64
CA ASN A 267 -7.01 16.61 10.02
C ASN A 267 -7.29 15.12 10.28
N ASN A 268 -7.86 14.41 9.32
CA ASN A 268 -8.11 12.98 9.44
C ASN A 268 -6.81 12.16 9.38
N ILE A 269 -5.85 12.55 8.53
CA ILE A 269 -4.50 11.95 8.50
C ILE A 269 -3.81 12.16 9.86
N VAL A 270 -3.84 13.38 10.40
CA VAL A 270 -3.25 13.72 11.70
C VAL A 270 -3.90 12.91 12.82
N LYS A 271 -5.22 12.81 12.88
CA LYS A 271 -5.92 11.96 13.88
C LYS A 271 -5.50 10.50 13.83
N VAL A 272 -5.31 9.94 12.63
CA VAL A 272 -4.83 8.56 12.48
C VAL A 272 -3.39 8.43 12.95
N LEU A 273 -2.54 9.41 12.64
CA LEU A 273 -1.16 9.44 13.12
C LEU A 273 -1.10 9.56 14.65
N GLU A 274 -1.90 10.43 15.26
CA GLU A 274 -2.01 10.58 16.72
C GLU A 274 -2.47 9.28 17.39
N ALA A 275 -3.49 8.62 16.84
CA ALA A 275 -3.95 7.35 17.36
C ALA A 275 -2.91 6.24 17.22
N SER A 276 -2.19 6.20 16.08
CA SER A 276 -1.07 5.29 15.89
C SER A 276 0.06 5.59 16.88
N MET A 277 0.38 6.86 17.13
CA MET A 277 1.42 7.28 18.09
C MET A 277 1.02 7.03 19.56
N ASN A 278 -0.26 7.08 19.90
CA ASN A 278 -0.72 6.89 21.28
C ASN A 278 -1.02 5.43 21.64
N SER A 279 -0.95 4.50 20.68
CA SER A 279 -1.14 3.08 20.96
C SER A 279 -0.05 2.55 21.88
N SER A 280 -0.44 1.93 23.01
CA SER A 280 0.51 1.35 23.96
C SER A 280 1.21 0.12 23.37
N ASP A 281 2.49 -0.08 23.72
CA ASP A 281 3.29 -1.25 23.31
C ASP A 281 2.76 -2.61 23.84
N SER A 282 1.68 -2.59 24.63
CA SER A 282 1.10 -3.74 25.35
C SER A 282 -0.17 -4.33 24.71
N SER A 283 -0.77 -3.71 23.69
CA SER A 283 -1.89 -4.32 22.96
C SER A 283 -1.36 -5.21 21.84
N SER A 284 -1.78 -6.47 21.81
CA SER A 284 -1.34 -7.48 20.83
C SER A 284 -1.61 -7.12 19.36
N ASP A 285 -2.45 -6.11 19.11
CA ASP A 285 -2.79 -5.66 17.76
C ASP A 285 -2.36 -4.20 17.57
N PRO A 286 -1.37 -3.92 16.70
CA PRO A 286 -0.98 -2.54 16.44
C PRO A 286 -2.08 -1.83 15.63
N PRO A 287 -2.61 -0.69 16.10
CA PRO A 287 -3.47 0.12 15.26
C PRO A 287 -2.62 0.70 14.11
N LEU A 288 -2.98 0.33 12.88
CA LEU A 288 -2.49 0.95 11.64
C LEU A 288 -0.98 1.18 11.65
N ALA A 289 -0.19 0.11 11.72
CA ALA A 289 1.27 0.16 11.58
C ALA A 289 1.70 0.49 10.13
N THR A 290 1.16 1.56 9.55
CA THR A 290 1.40 1.98 8.18
C THR A 290 2.18 3.30 8.12
N ALA A 291 3.17 3.36 7.23
CA ALA A 291 3.96 4.55 6.96
C ALA A 291 3.29 5.50 5.93
N LYS A 292 2.20 5.07 5.29
CA LYS A 292 1.51 5.85 4.24
C LYS A 292 0.92 7.19 4.72
N PRO A 293 0.33 7.31 5.92
CA PRO A 293 -0.19 8.60 6.39
C PRO A 293 0.92 9.65 6.52
N TRP A 294 2.14 9.25 6.90
CA TRP A 294 3.31 10.13 6.94
C TRP A 294 3.71 10.61 5.54
N VAL A 295 3.71 9.72 4.55
CA VAL A 295 3.99 10.05 3.14
C VAL A 295 2.98 11.05 2.60
N LEU A 296 1.69 10.83 2.85
CA LEU A 296 0.62 11.72 2.40
C LEU A 296 0.71 13.08 3.05
N LEU A 297 0.95 13.14 4.36
CA LEU A 297 1.10 14.40 5.07
C LEU A 297 2.30 15.20 4.53
N TYR A 298 3.43 14.55 4.24
CA TYR A 298 4.56 15.21 3.58
C TYR A 298 4.16 15.84 2.25
N LYS A 299 3.47 15.08 1.37
CA LYS A 299 3.07 15.57 0.04
C LYS A 299 2.14 16.77 0.13
N ILE A 300 1.20 16.76 1.08
CA ILE A 300 0.30 17.89 1.33
C ILE A 300 1.09 19.11 1.86
N THR A 301 2.01 18.91 2.80
CA THR A 301 2.86 19.99 3.34
C THR A 301 3.76 20.59 2.25
N GLU A 302 4.42 19.76 1.45
CA GLU A 302 5.26 20.22 0.32
C GLU A 302 4.45 21.01 -0.70
N HIS A 303 3.22 20.58 -1.00
CA HIS A 303 2.31 21.29 -1.89
C HIS A 303 1.90 22.66 -1.34
N GLN A 304 1.55 22.74 -0.05
CA GLN A 304 1.21 24.00 0.61
C GLN A 304 2.39 24.97 0.67
N GLU A 305 3.61 24.48 0.89
CA GLU A 305 4.82 25.30 0.83
C GLU A 305 5.01 25.92 -0.54
N LYS A 306 4.95 25.13 -1.61
CA LYS A 306 5.06 25.61 -2.99
C LYS A 306 3.97 26.62 -3.32
N TYR A 307 2.73 26.35 -2.89
CA TYR A 307 1.62 27.28 -3.07
C TYR A 307 1.91 28.64 -2.40
N ASN A 308 2.34 28.65 -1.14
CA ASN A 308 2.67 29.88 -0.42
C ASN A 308 3.84 30.65 -1.06
N GLU A 309 4.89 29.96 -1.52
CA GLU A 309 6.03 30.58 -2.22
C GLU A 309 5.59 31.28 -3.52
N THR A 310 4.63 30.71 -4.25
CA THR A 310 4.08 31.34 -5.47
C THR A 310 3.23 32.58 -5.17
N VAL A 311 2.43 32.55 -4.09
CA VAL A 311 1.60 33.69 -3.66
C VAL A 311 2.48 34.85 -3.19
N ASP A 312 3.52 34.57 -2.41
CA ASP A 312 4.48 35.59 -1.92
C ASP A 312 5.33 36.20 -3.04
N SER A 313 5.60 35.44 -4.10
CA SER A 313 6.29 35.94 -5.30
C SER A 313 5.39 36.86 -6.14
N SER A 314 4.09 36.62 -6.13
CA SER A 314 3.07 37.39 -6.86
C SER A 314 2.74 38.72 -6.18
N SER A 315 2.76 38.76 -4.85
CA SER A 315 2.47 39.96 -4.05
C SER A 315 3.65 40.94 -3.98
N LYS A 316 4.89 40.49 -4.25
CA LYS A 316 6.08 41.37 -4.33
C LYS A 316 6.20 42.18 -5.63
N THR A 317 5.33 41.99 -6.63
CA THR A 317 5.38 42.72 -7.91
C THR A 317 4.49 43.97 -7.97
N CYS A 318 3.78 44.33 -6.90
CA CYS A 318 2.96 45.54 -6.81
C CYS A 318 3.44 46.45 -5.66
N ALA A 319 4.62 47.05 -5.80
CA ALA A 319 4.97 48.23 -5.02
C ALA A 319 4.56 49.48 -5.82
N PRO A 320 3.72 50.39 -5.28
CA PRO A 320 3.48 51.69 -5.89
C PRO A 320 4.78 52.51 -5.94
N PRO A 321 4.98 53.39 -6.94
CA PRO A 321 6.18 54.22 -7.02
C PRO A 321 6.26 55.15 -5.80
N THR A 322 7.35 54.99 -5.04
CA THR A 322 7.71 55.80 -3.88
C THR A 322 7.97 57.25 -4.34
N VAL A 323 7.12 58.18 -3.92
CA VAL A 323 7.41 59.62 -3.93
C VAL A 323 8.28 59.93 -2.71
N PRO A 324 9.39 60.68 -2.83
CA PRO A 324 10.26 60.98 -1.69
C PRO A 324 9.57 62.01 -0.74
N PRO A 325 9.83 61.93 0.58
CA PRO A 325 9.22 62.85 1.54
C PRO A 325 9.97 64.19 1.58
N PRO A 326 9.29 65.33 1.84
CA PRO A 326 9.95 66.55 2.26
C PRO A 326 10.18 66.54 3.77
N GLU A 327 11.34 67.05 4.17
CA GLU A 327 11.80 67.30 5.54
C GLU A 327 10.96 68.41 6.19
N ASP A 328 10.50 68.21 7.45
CA ASP A 328 10.66 69.16 8.57
C ASP A 328 9.85 68.75 9.82
N SER A 329 10.59 68.30 10.86
CA SER A 329 10.41 68.52 12.31
C SER A 329 9.10 68.12 13.06
N PRO A 330 9.06 68.11 14.41
CA PRO A 330 9.73 67.17 15.32
C PRO A 330 8.75 66.45 16.30
N MET A 331 9.20 65.37 16.92
CA MET A 331 8.60 64.73 18.12
C MET A 331 8.55 65.72 19.32
N PRO A 332 7.72 65.55 20.40
CA PRO A 332 7.58 64.28 21.13
C PRO A 332 6.28 64.01 21.95
N GLU A 333 6.33 62.86 22.65
CA GLU A 333 5.68 62.50 23.93
C GLU A 333 4.31 61.78 24.01
N THR A 334 4.43 60.51 24.43
CA THR A 334 3.67 59.75 25.46
C THR A 334 2.13 59.77 25.50
N LEU A 335 1.53 58.57 25.43
CA LEU A 335 0.60 58.04 26.45
C LEU A 335 0.15 56.60 26.13
N ASN A 336 0.23 55.75 27.15
CA ASN A 336 -0.27 54.38 27.20
C ASN A 336 -1.79 54.32 27.00
N THR A 337 -2.30 53.26 26.36
CA THR A 337 -3.48 52.54 26.88
C THR A 337 -3.51 51.10 26.39
N ASP A 338 -3.73 50.20 27.34
CA ASP A 338 -3.83 48.75 27.22
C ASP A 338 -5.01 48.25 26.37
N SER A 339 -4.96 46.93 26.12
CA SER A 339 -6.04 45.99 25.78
C SER A 339 -6.25 45.65 24.29
N ASN A 340 -5.71 44.50 23.88
CA ASN A 340 -6.54 43.30 23.79
C ASN A 340 -5.70 42.04 23.54
N MET A 341 -5.77 41.10 24.50
CA MET A 341 -5.47 39.70 24.27
C MET A 341 -6.43 39.14 23.21
N SER A 342 -5.90 38.60 22.13
CA SER A 342 -6.56 37.57 21.34
C SER A 342 -5.62 36.39 21.23
N SER A 343 -5.97 35.33 21.97
CA SER A 343 -5.25 34.08 22.12
C SER A 343 -5.19 33.28 20.82
N VAL A 344 -4.14 33.45 20.02
CA VAL A 344 -3.70 32.46 19.02
C VAL A 344 -2.17 32.48 18.93
N ASP A 345 -1.49 32.12 20.01
CA ASP A 345 -0.04 31.87 19.98
C ASP A 345 0.31 30.78 20.99
N VAL A 346 0.06 29.53 20.58
CA VAL A 346 0.75 28.36 21.13
C VAL A 346 1.34 27.58 19.96
N ILE A 347 2.16 28.25 19.15
CA ILE A 347 3.22 27.57 18.41
C ILE A 347 4.49 27.83 19.21
N ARG A 348 4.78 26.88 20.08
CA ARG A 348 6.02 26.79 20.85
C ARG A 348 7.20 26.98 19.89
N GLU A 349 8.01 28.00 20.13
CA GLU A 349 9.24 28.32 19.40
C GLU A 349 10.09 27.06 19.19
N VAL A 350 10.05 26.53 17.97
CA VAL A 350 11.05 25.60 17.46
C VAL A 350 12.23 26.49 17.04
N PRO A 351 13.47 26.22 17.48
CA PRO A 351 14.61 27.03 17.08
C PRO A 351 14.66 27.02 15.54
N ALA A 352 14.80 28.20 14.93
CA ALA A 352 14.78 28.38 13.49
C ALA A 352 15.82 27.46 12.82
N SER A 353 15.39 26.26 12.44
CA SER A 353 16.20 25.36 11.65
C SER A 353 16.21 25.90 10.24
N ASN A 354 17.38 25.95 9.60
CA ASN A 354 17.57 26.47 8.24
C ASN A 354 16.98 25.54 7.14
N LEU A 355 16.01 24.69 7.51
CA LEU A 355 15.35 23.69 6.67
C LEU A 355 13.90 24.11 6.41
N SER A 356 13.36 23.79 5.24
CA SER A 356 11.94 23.98 4.96
C SER A 356 11.06 23.17 5.93
N PRO A 357 9.81 23.59 6.20
CA PRO A 357 8.93 22.86 7.10
C PRO A 357 8.71 21.38 6.68
N SER A 358 8.70 21.08 5.39
CA SER A 358 8.54 19.75 4.81
C SER A 358 9.74 18.86 5.09
N LEU A 359 10.96 19.41 5.03
CA LEU A 359 12.18 18.72 5.42
C LEU A 359 12.25 18.49 6.93
N GLN A 360 11.85 19.48 7.73
CA GLN A 360 11.73 19.32 9.19
C GLN A 360 10.73 18.22 9.54
N PHE A 361 9.59 18.18 8.85
CA PHE A 361 8.58 17.13 9.01
C PHE A 361 9.16 15.74 8.73
N LEU A 362 9.87 15.55 7.61
CA LEU A 362 10.51 14.26 7.29
C LEU A 362 11.50 13.80 8.35
N ARG A 363 12.17 14.74 9.03
CA ARG A 363 13.06 14.44 10.15
C ARG A 363 12.29 13.95 11.36
N ILE A 364 11.31 14.73 11.81
CA ILE A 364 10.47 14.40 12.98
C ILE A 364 9.75 13.07 12.76
N ALA A 365 9.19 12.85 11.57
CA ALA A 365 8.52 11.61 11.20
C ALA A 365 9.46 10.40 11.26
N HIS A 366 10.68 10.51 10.72
CA HIS A 366 11.66 9.42 10.82
C HIS A 366 12.05 9.14 12.28
N GLU A 367 12.21 10.17 13.11
CA GLU A 367 12.53 9.98 14.53
C GLU A 367 11.42 9.20 15.26
N HIS A 368 10.15 9.53 15.03
CA HIS A 368 9.02 8.83 15.64
C HIS A 368 8.90 7.38 15.16
N LEU A 369 9.00 7.15 13.84
CA LEU A 369 8.98 5.82 13.27
C LEU A 369 10.18 4.98 13.75
N GLY A 370 11.36 5.60 13.86
CA GLY A 370 12.61 4.98 14.26
C GLY A 370 12.59 4.46 15.70
N ARG A 371 12.00 5.21 16.65
CA ARG A 371 11.85 4.79 18.06
C ARG A 371 11.07 3.48 18.20
N ARG A 372 10.21 3.16 17.24
CA ARG A 372 9.39 1.93 17.21
C ARG A 372 9.91 0.86 16.24
N GLY A 373 11.01 1.13 15.54
CA GLY A 373 11.50 0.25 14.47
C GLY A 373 10.58 0.17 13.24
N TRP A 374 9.65 1.12 13.08
CA TRP A 374 8.63 1.14 12.02
C TRP A 374 9.06 1.91 10.77
N CYS A 375 10.28 2.44 10.73
CA CYS A 375 10.75 3.24 9.61
C CYS A 375 10.82 2.46 8.28
N CYS A 376 10.88 1.12 8.33
CA CYS A 376 10.80 0.26 7.15
C CYS A 376 9.42 -0.37 6.88
N ASN A 377 8.37 0.03 7.61
CA ASN A 377 7.01 -0.48 7.34
C ASN A 377 6.56 -0.15 5.92
N ASN A 378 5.69 -1.00 5.37
CA ASN A 378 5.23 -0.91 3.97
C ASN A 378 6.41 -0.85 2.98
N GLU A 379 7.35 -1.78 3.09
CA GLU A 379 8.53 -1.88 2.20
C GLU A 379 9.40 -0.61 2.19
N GLY A 380 9.43 0.12 3.31
CA GLY A 380 10.23 1.33 3.45
C GLY A 380 9.76 2.51 2.63
N VAL A 381 8.49 2.54 2.21
CA VAL A 381 7.92 3.61 1.35
C VAL A 381 8.23 5.03 1.85
N PHE A 382 8.17 5.27 3.16
CA PHE A 382 8.49 6.57 3.75
C PHE A 382 9.98 6.92 3.65
N LEU A 383 10.87 5.97 3.92
CA LEU A 383 12.31 6.20 3.81
C LEU A 383 12.76 6.34 2.36
N LEU A 384 12.16 5.58 1.43
CA LEU A 384 12.44 5.71 0.00
C LEU A 384 12.06 7.11 -0.51
N LEU A 385 10.89 7.62 -0.11
CA LEU A 385 10.50 9.01 -0.38
C LEU A 385 11.51 9.99 0.23
N LYS A 386 11.87 9.82 1.50
CA LYS A 386 12.82 10.70 2.18
C LYS A 386 14.19 10.70 1.48
N VAL A 387 14.69 9.55 1.04
CA VAL A 387 15.92 9.42 0.25
C VAL A 387 15.82 10.18 -1.07
N GLU A 388 14.71 10.03 -1.79
CA GLU A 388 14.47 10.74 -3.05
C GLU A 388 14.50 12.27 -2.83
N VAL A 389 13.77 12.76 -1.83
CA VAL A 389 13.70 14.19 -1.49
C VAL A 389 15.07 14.72 -1.10
N LEU A 390 15.77 14.07 -0.17
CA LEU A 390 17.09 14.51 0.29
C LEU A 390 18.11 14.50 -0.85
N THR A 391 18.06 13.51 -1.75
CA THR A 391 18.96 13.43 -2.90
C THR A 391 18.71 14.58 -3.88
N LYS A 392 17.44 14.90 -4.16
CA LYS A 392 17.07 16.05 -5.01
C LYS A 392 17.52 17.37 -4.40
N GLU A 393 17.32 17.57 -3.10
CA GLU A 393 17.74 18.78 -2.41
C GLU A 393 19.28 18.93 -2.38
N LEU A 394 20.02 17.86 -2.11
CA LEU A 394 21.49 17.85 -2.10
C LEU A 394 22.11 18.11 -3.48
N ALA A 395 21.36 17.87 -4.55
CA ALA A 395 21.77 18.15 -5.92
C ALA A 395 21.60 19.63 -6.32
N LYS A 396 20.91 20.46 -5.53
CA LYS A 396 20.79 21.90 -5.77
C LYS A 396 22.13 22.61 -5.62
N ALA A 397 22.32 23.71 -6.37
CA ALA A 397 23.57 24.48 -6.36
C ALA A 397 23.87 25.14 -5.01
N THR A 398 22.83 25.58 -4.30
CA THR A 398 22.92 26.16 -2.96
C THR A 398 22.07 25.32 -2.02
N VAL A 399 22.70 24.75 -0.99
CA VAL A 399 22.03 23.85 -0.02
C VAL A 399 22.34 24.36 1.37
N SER A 400 21.32 24.89 2.06
CA SER A 400 21.41 25.16 3.50
C SER A 400 21.49 23.83 4.27
N ALA A 401 22.25 23.80 5.37
CA ALA A 401 22.34 22.63 6.25
C ALA A 401 22.76 21.30 5.55
N ARG A 402 23.61 21.37 4.50
CA ARG A 402 24.07 20.21 3.72
C ARG A 402 24.55 19.04 4.59
N GLU A 403 25.38 19.30 5.62
CA GLU A 403 25.92 18.26 6.50
C GLU A 403 24.83 17.50 7.26
N GLU A 404 23.79 18.22 7.70
CA GLU A 404 22.66 17.66 8.41
C GLU A 404 21.81 16.78 7.47
N MET A 405 21.56 17.24 6.24
CA MET A 405 20.85 16.46 5.23
C MET A 405 21.62 15.20 4.82
N VAL A 406 22.94 15.28 4.70
CA VAL A 406 23.82 14.14 4.43
C VAL A 406 23.71 13.11 5.56
N ARG A 407 23.76 13.54 6.82
CA ARG A 407 23.58 12.64 7.97
C ARG A 407 22.20 11.99 7.97
N ASP A 408 21.16 12.76 7.69
CA ASP A 408 19.78 12.25 7.62
C ASP A 408 19.61 11.24 6.48
N LEU A 409 20.31 11.44 5.35
CA LEU A 409 20.35 10.50 4.23
C LEU A 409 21.10 9.21 4.58
N GLU A 410 22.26 9.30 5.24
CA GLU A 410 22.98 8.11 5.73
C GLU A 410 22.16 7.31 6.75
N GLN A 411 21.42 8.00 7.62
CA GLN A 411 20.49 7.36 8.54
C GLN A 411 19.40 6.57 7.79
N CYS A 412 18.89 7.10 6.67
CA CYS A 412 17.92 6.38 5.84
C CYS A 412 18.53 5.13 5.23
N PHE A 413 19.76 5.19 4.70
CA PHE A 413 20.44 4.01 4.15
C PHE A 413 20.74 2.95 5.22
N LEU A 414 21.07 3.38 6.44
CA LEU A 414 21.26 2.48 7.57
C LEU A 414 19.97 1.71 7.90
N CYS A 415 18.85 2.42 8.03
CA CYS A 415 17.56 1.80 8.34
C CYS A 415 17.08 0.89 7.20
N LEU A 416 17.21 1.32 5.94
CA LEU A 416 16.74 0.58 4.77
C LEU A 416 17.57 -0.68 4.50
N TYR A 417 18.90 -0.57 4.53
CA TYR A 417 19.79 -1.60 3.98
C TYR A 417 20.85 -2.11 4.97
N GLY A 418 20.85 -1.60 6.20
CA GLY A 418 21.88 -1.92 7.19
C GLY A 418 23.25 -1.38 6.83
N HIS A 419 23.32 -0.28 6.07
CA HIS A 419 24.59 0.26 5.57
C HIS A 419 24.69 1.78 5.81
N PRO A 420 25.77 2.30 6.42
CA PRO A 420 26.99 1.59 6.86
C PRO A 420 26.80 0.80 8.17
N SER A 421 27.24 -0.47 8.22
CA SER A 421 27.01 -1.34 9.39
C SER A 421 28.06 -1.21 10.50
N LYS A 422 29.33 -0.98 10.17
CA LYS A 422 30.44 -0.94 11.16
C LYS A 422 30.75 0.46 11.64
N LYS A 423 30.43 1.48 10.84
CA LYS A 423 30.73 2.89 11.12
C LYS A 423 29.52 3.70 11.60
N ALA A 424 28.34 3.10 11.72
CA ALA A 424 27.10 3.80 12.09
C ALA A 424 27.28 4.70 13.33
N LYS A 425 27.70 4.11 14.45
CA LYS A 425 27.89 4.83 15.71
C LYS A 425 28.96 5.93 15.63
N ALA A 426 30.05 5.68 14.90
CA ALA A 426 31.13 6.66 14.72
C ALA A 426 30.71 7.88 13.86
N ARG A 427 29.64 7.74 13.07
CA ARG A 427 29.07 8.80 12.25
C ARG A 427 27.86 9.49 12.91
N GLY A 428 27.58 9.16 14.17
CA GLY A 428 26.43 9.70 14.89
C GLY A 428 25.08 9.16 14.40
N LEU A 429 25.06 8.01 13.72
CA LEU A 429 23.82 7.34 13.30
C LEU A 429 23.22 6.55 14.47
N GLN A 430 21.90 6.51 14.52
CA GLN A 430 21.10 5.82 15.53
C GLN A 430 20.68 4.43 15.04
N GLU A 431 20.70 3.43 15.92
CA GLU A 431 20.22 2.09 15.60
C GLU A 431 18.72 1.98 15.93
N HIS A 432 17.88 1.96 14.90
CA HIS A 432 16.42 1.81 15.03
C HIS A 432 15.95 0.34 15.00
N ASN A 433 16.84 -0.61 14.75
CA ASN A 433 16.55 -2.05 14.65
C ASN A 433 15.37 -2.39 13.71
N SER A 434 15.19 -1.60 12.65
CA SER A 434 14.13 -1.78 11.67
C SER A 434 14.34 -3.03 10.80
N SER A 435 13.24 -3.62 10.32
CA SER A 435 13.26 -4.70 9.34
C SER A 435 13.75 -4.16 7.99
N GLN A 436 15.05 -4.35 7.72
CA GLN A 436 15.68 -3.93 6.47
C GLN A 436 14.94 -4.49 5.25
N ILE A 437 14.85 -3.69 4.19
CA ILE A 437 14.23 -4.11 2.95
C ILE A 437 15.25 -4.78 2.03
N ALA A 438 14.75 -5.59 1.10
CA ALA A 438 15.60 -6.15 0.06
C ALA A 438 16.11 -5.02 -0.87
N LEU A 439 17.39 -5.11 -1.25
CA LEU A 439 17.89 -4.33 -2.38
C LEU A 439 17.19 -4.83 -3.65
N THR A 440 16.75 -3.92 -4.48
CA THR A 440 16.19 -4.15 -5.81
C THR A 440 17.03 -3.38 -6.83
N TRP A 441 16.89 -3.69 -8.11
CA TRP A 441 17.60 -2.93 -9.14
C TRP A 441 17.24 -1.43 -9.10
N SER A 442 15.95 -1.12 -8.98
CA SER A 442 15.45 0.27 -8.98
C SER A 442 15.97 1.08 -7.79
N ASN A 443 16.06 0.49 -6.60
CA ASN A 443 16.52 1.19 -5.41
C ASN A 443 18.06 1.20 -5.26
N SER A 444 18.78 0.38 -6.04
CA SER A 444 20.25 0.30 -5.97
C SER A 444 20.96 1.48 -6.64
N VAL A 445 20.33 2.17 -7.60
CA VAL A 445 20.97 3.26 -8.35
C VAL A 445 21.36 4.42 -7.43
N GLY A 446 20.40 4.93 -6.63
CA GLY A 446 20.67 6.04 -5.70
C GLY A 446 21.67 5.68 -4.60
N VAL A 447 21.60 4.45 -4.10
CA VAL A 447 22.55 3.95 -3.10
C VAL A 447 23.96 3.84 -3.68
N PHE A 448 24.08 3.30 -4.89
CA PHE A 448 25.35 3.20 -5.60
C PHE A 448 25.97 4.57 -5.85
N ASP A 449 25.19 5.51 -6.41
CA ASP A 449 25.66 6.84 -6.74
C ASP A 449 26.08 7.64 -5.50
N TYR A 450 25.47 7.39 -4.34
CA TYR A 450 25.88 8.02 -3.08
C TYR A 450 27.21 7.47 -2.54
N PHE A 451 27.39 6.13 -2.52
CA PHE A 451 28.56 5.51 -1.89
C PHE A 451 29.77 5.33 -2.81
N LYS A 452 29.62 5.51 -4.13
CA LYS A 452 30.74 5.44 -5.07
C LYS A 452 31.68 6.63 -4.88
N PRO A 453 32.98 6.49 -5.21
CA PRO A 453 33.90 7.61 -5.16
C PRO A 453 33.52 8.68 -6.21
N PRO A 454 33.81 9.97 -5.96
CA PRO A 454 33.43 11.06 -6.87
C PRO A 454 34.10 10.96 -8.24
N GLN A 455 35.27 10.31 -8.28
CA GLN A 455 35.98 9.96 -9.51
C GLN A 455 36.42 8.51 -9.41
N PRO A 456 36.40 7.76 -10.53
CA PRO A 456 36.90 6.39 -10.54
C PRO A 456 38.38 6.36 -10.16
N PRO A 457 38.84 5.32 -9.43
CA PRO A 457 40.25 5.14 -9.15
C PRO A 457 41.03 4.92 -10.46
N THR A 458 42.31 5.25 -10.49
CA THR A 458 43.22 4.92 -11.60
C THR A 458 44.05 3.69 -11.26
N PHE A 459 44.53 2.97 -12.28
CA PHE A 459 45.30 1.75 -12.06
C PHE A 459 46.59 1.97 -11.24
N ASP A 460 47.19 3.16 -11.35
CA ASP A 460 48.46 3.56 -10.75
C ASP A 460 48.34 4.22 -9.38
N SER A 461 47.20 4.84 -9.06
CA SER A 461 46.99 5.54 -7.79
C SER A 461 46.43 4.64 -6.69
N LYS A 462 46.70 4.98 -5.42
CA LYS A 462 46.00 4.39 -4.26
C LYS A 462 44.83 5.24 -3.76
N SER A 463 44.58 6.40 -4.35
CA SER A 463 43.45 7.26 -4.02
C SER A 463 42.13 6.67 -4.55
N ASN A 464 41.01 7.10 -3.97
CA ASN A 464 39.65 6.82 -4.44
C ASN A 464 39.22 5.34 -4.50
N THR A 465 40.02 4.41 -4.00
CA THR A 465 39.61 3.01 -3.85
C THR A 465 38.49 2.90 -2.80
N ILE A 466 37.51 2.04 -3.07
CA ILE A 466 36.36 1.86 -2.18
C ILE A 466 36.79 1.21 -0.85
N SER A 467 36.03 1.48 0.22
CA SER A 467 36.25 0.78 1.49
C SER A 467 35.72 -0.65 1.46
N ALA A 468 36.17 -1.52 2.38
CA ALA A 468 35.65 -2.88 2.50
C ALA A 468 34.14 -2.95 2.79
N GLU A 469 33.61 -1.93 3.48
CA GLU A 469 32.18 -1.79 3.76
C GLU A 469 31.41 -1.51 2.47
N VAL A 470 31.86 -0.52 1.67
CA VAL A 470 31.28 -0.20 0.36
C VAL A 470 31.40 -1.37 -0.60
N GLN A 471 32.53 -2.08 -0.61
CA GLN A 471 32.69 -3.29 -1.42
C GLN A 471 31.61 -4.33 -1.12
N ASN A 472 31.27 -4.56 0.16
CA ASN A 472 30.23 -5.51 0.52
C ASN A 472 28.84 -5.06 0.04
N LEU A 473 28.55 -3.75 0.10
CA LEU A 473 27.34 -3.17 -0.49
C LEU A 473 27.31 -3.40 -2.01
N LEU A 474 28.39 -3.08 -2.72
CA LEU A 474 28.46 -3.26 -4.18
C LEU A 474 28.26 -4.73 -4.58
N ARG A 475 28.80 -5.69 -3.81
CA ARG A 475 28.52 -7.11 -4.04
C ARG A 475 27.04 -7.46 -3.89
N ARG A 476 26.34 -6.90 -2.90
CA ARG A 476 24.88 -7.10 -2.77
C ARG A 476 24.14 -6.54 -3.97
N ILE A 477 24.56 -5.36 -4.48
CA ILE A 477 23.99 -4.76 -5.69
C ILE A 477 24.21 -5.67 -6.92
N THR A 478 25.39 -6.31 -7.05
CA THR A 478 25.62 -7.23 -8.18
C THR A 478 24.66 -8.41 -8.26
N LEU A 479 24.02 -8.80 -7.15
CA LEU A 479 23.05 -9.90 -7.11
C LEU A 479 21.67 -9.52 -7.65
N VAL A 480 21.38 -8.23 -7.81
CA VAL A 480 20.07 -7.72 -8.24
C VAL A 480 20.13 -7.05 -9.60
N ILE A 481 21.27 -7.14 -10.30
CA ILE A 481 21.43 -6.65 -11.67
C ILE A 481 20.57 -7.53 -12.60
N PRO A 482 19.64 -6.96 -13.39
CA PRO A 482 18.88 -7.71 -14.38
C PRO A 482 19.80 -8.35 -15.42
N GLN A 483 19.49 -9.56 -15.86
CA GLN A 483 20.30 -10.28 -16.84
C GLN A 483 20.47 -9.50 -18.15
N GLN A 484 19.43 -8.77 -18.58
CA GLN A 484 19.42 -7.92 -19.76
C GLN A 484 20.51 -6.83 -19.74
N GLU A 485 20.88 -6.34 -18.56
CA GLU A 485 21.95 -5.35 -18.40
C GLU A 485 23.34 -5.98 -18.60
N LEU A 486 23.49 -7.27 -18.29
CA LEU A 486 24.76 -8.02 -18.37
C LEU A 486 25.10 -8.54 -19.77
N GLU A 487 24.11 -8.65 -20.67
CA GLU A 487 24.22 -9.32 -21.98
C GLU A 487 24.89 -8.46 -23.09
N ALA A 488 25.72 -7.48 -22.73
CA ALA A 488 26.38 -6.63 -23.73
C ALA A 488 27.45 -7.38 -24.54
N ILE A 489 28.33 -8.11 -23.86
CA ILE A 489 29.35 -8.98 -24.45
C ILE A 489 29.45 -10.22 -23.56
N SER A 490 29.44 -11.42 -24.15
CA SER A 490 29.53 -12.64 -23.36
C SER A 490 30.86 -12.71 -22.61
N PHE A 491 30.81 -13.11 -21.34
CA PHE A 491 32.02 -13.31 -20.53
C PHE A 491 32.97 -14.34 -21.16
N GLU A 492 32.41 -15.37 -21.80
CA GLU A 492 33.17 -16.44 -22.47
C GLU A 492 33.95 -15.92 -23.69
N SER A 493 33.36 -15.03 -24.50
CA SER A 493 34.06 -14.42 -25.64
C SER A 493 35.22 -13.54 -25.16
N VAL A 494 34.99 -12.71 -24.13
CA VAL A 494 36.06 -11.91 -23.50
C VAL A 494 37.17 -12.81 -22.94
N GLN A 495 36.81 -13.90 -22.26
CA GLN A 495 37.77 -14.85 -21.72
C GLN A 495 38.60 -15.52 -22.82
N SER A 496 37.95 -16.00 -23.88
CA SER A 496 38.61 -16.65 -25.01
C SER A 496 39.58 -15.70 -25.71
N PHE A 497 39.19 -14.44 -25.94
CA PHE A 497 40.07 -13.41 -26.48
C PHE A 497 41.31 -13.19 -25.61
N ILE A 498 41.13 -12.99 -24.30
CA ILE A 498 42.23 -12.74 -23.36
C ILE A 498 43.13 -13.97 -23.23
N GLU A 499 42.59 -15.19 -23.30
CA GLU A 499 43.39 -16.42 -23.23
C GLU A 499 44.15 -16.73 -24.54
N GLY A 500 44.02 -15.90 -25.57
CA GLY A 500 44.74 -16.01 -26.84
C GLY A 500 44.00 -16.77 -27.93
N GLY A 501 42.68 -16.94 -27.80
CA GLY A 501 41.83 -17.48 -28.87
C GLY A 501 41.67 -16.52 -30.06
N ASP A 502 40.92 -17.00 -31.06
CA ASP A 502 40.68 -16.29 -32.34
C ASP A 502 39.49 -15.32 -32.30
N GLU A 503 38.91 -15.08 -31.12
CA GLU A 503 37.83 -14.11 -30.94
C GLU A 503 38.27 -12.69 -31.33
N PRO A 504 37.38 -11.87 -31.90
CA PRO A 504 37.69 -10.48 -32.18
C PRO A 504 37.86 -9.68 -30.88
N ILE A 505 38.51 -8.51 -30.99
CA ILE A 505 38.63 -7.56 -29.87
C ILE A 505 37.21 -7.25 -29.34
N PRO A 506 36.95 -7.40 -28.03
CA PRO A 506 35.65 -7.11 -27.44
C PRO A 506 35.21 -5.69 -27.78
N LYS A 507 34.02 -5.55 -28.37
CA LYS A 507 33.42 -4.26 -28.72
C LYS A 507 31.97 -4.23 -28.29
N LEU A 508 31.55 -3.08 -27.78
CA LEU A 508 30.15 -2.84 -27.44
C LEU A 508 29.29 -2.92 -28.72
N PRO A 509 28.12 -3.58 -28.68
CA PRO A 509 27.16 -3.52 -29.77
C PRO A 509 26.73 -2.07 -30.06
N ASP A 510 26.59 -1.69 -31.33
CA ASP A 510 26.29 -0.32 -31.76
C ASP A 510 25.11 0.32 -31.01
N ARG A 511 24.07 -0.48 -30.70
CA ARG A 511 22.87 -0.05 -29.95
C ARG A 511 23.16 0.44 -28.51
N LEU A 512 24.29 0.03 -27.93
CA LEU A 512 24.70 0.38 -26.56
C LEU A 512 25.78 1.45 -26.53
N VAL A 513 26.36 1.80 -27.68
CA VAL A 513 27.39 2.84 -27.77
C VAL A 513 26.77 4.19 -27.42
N GLY A 514 27.39 4.93 -26.49
CA GLY A 514 26.89 6.22 -26.00
C GLY A 514 25.70 6.14 -25.03
N VAL A 515 25.16 4.94 -24.78
CA VAL A 515 24.07 4.76 -23.79
C VAL A 515 24.66 4.72 -22.38
N LYS A 516 24.28 5.69 -21.55
CA LYS A 516 24.67 5.71 -20.13
C LYS A 516 23.89 4.65 -19.36
N ARG A 517 24.57 3.60 -18.92
CA ARG A 517 24.00 2.55 -18.07
C ARG A 517 24.44 2.76 -16.62
N PRO A 518 23.59 3.33 -15.76
CA PRO A 518 23.94 3.63 -14.37
C PRO A 518 24.30 2.35 -13.62
N VAL A 519 25.16 2.46 -12.60
CA VAL A 519 25.71 1.35 -11.81
C VAL A 519 26.63 0.43 -12.63
N ILE A 520 26.13 -0.25 -13.65
CA ILE A 520 26.86 -1.33 -14.33
C ILE A 520 28.13 -0.85 -15.03
N ASN A 521 28.13 0.39 -15.54
CA ASN A 521 29.31 0.99 -16.16
C ASN A 521 30.50 1.09 -15.19
N GLU A 522 30.28 1.15 -13.88
CA GLU A 522 31.34 1.45 -12.90
C GLU A 522 31.51 0.34 -11.85
N ILE A 523 30.46 -0.41 -11.52
CA ILE A 523 30.43 -1.32 -10.37
C ILE A 523 31.50 -2.42 -10.45
N PHE A 524 31.69 -3.03 -11.63
CA PHE A 524 32.65 -4.12 -11.79
C PHE A 524 34.09 -3.62 -11.71
N TYR A 525 34.39 -2.46 -12.28
CA TYR A 525 35.68 -1.80 -12.11
C TYR A 525 35.99 -1.43 -10.67
N LEU A 526 35.05 -0.82 -9.93
CA LEU A 526 35.24 -0.46 -8.53
C LEU A 526 35.51 -1.70 -7.65
N LEU A 527 34.80 -2.80 -7.90
CA LEU A 527 35.05 -4.08 -7.24
C LEU A 527 36.41 -4.66 -7.62
N ALA A 528 36.79 -4.60 -8.90
CA ALA A 528 38.07 -5.10 -9.39
C ALA A 528 39.26 -4.33 -8.79
N ASP A 529 39.18 -3.00 -8.78
CA ASP A 529 40.19 -2.13 -8.18
C ASP A 529 40.40 -2.45 -6.70
N PHE A 530 39.33 -2.57 -5.92
CA PHE A 530 39.42 -2.94 -4.51
C PHE A 530 40.21 -4.25 -4.30
N TYR A 531 39.86 -5.31 -5.04
CA TYR A 531 40.56 -6.58 -4.94
C TYR A 531 42.01 -6.49 -5.41
N PHE A 532 42.27 -5.70 -6.45
CA PHE A 532 43.62 -5.49 -6.96
C PHE A 532 44.52 -4.81 -5.94
N LYS A 533 44.06 -3.72 -5.32
CA LYS A 533 44.83 -2.98 -4.30
C LYS A 533 45.04 -3.82 -3.02
N ASN A 534 44.10 -4.71 -2.71
CA ASN A 534 44.21 -5.69 -1.61
C ASN A 534 44.99 -6.97 -1.97
N LYS A 535 45.65 -7.01 -3.14
CA LYS A 535 46.46 -8.14 -3.63
C LYS A 535 45.68 -9.45 -3.85
N GLU A 536 44.36 -9.39 -3.95
CA GLU A 536 43.49 -10.53 -4.28
C GLU A 536 43.33 -10.68 -5.80
N PHE A 537 44.45 -10.86 -6.51
CA PHE A 537 44.50 -10.77 -7.98
C PHE A 537 43.53 -11.71 -8.71
N SER A 538 43.29 -12.92 -8.19
CA SER A 538 42.34 -13.86 -8.82
C SER A 538 40.90 -13.35 -8.84
N LYS A 539 40.48 -12.63 -7.78
CA LYS A 539 39.15 -12.01 -7.74
C LYS A 539 39.11 -10.76 -8.59
N ALA A 540 40.16 -9.93 -8.52
CA ALA A 540 40.29 -8.72 -9.33
C ALA A 540 40.17 -9.02 -10.83
N LEU A 541 40.87 -10.05 -11.32
CA LEU A 541 40.83 -10.45 -12.73
C LEU A 541 39.42 -10.84 -13.19
N LYS A 542 38.66 -11.57 -12.38
CA LYS A 542 37.26 -11.92 -12.73
C LYS A 542 36.39 -10.67 -12.87
N PHE A 543 36.52 -9.72 -11.95
CA PHE A 543 35.77 -8.47 -12.02
C PHE A 543 36.24 -7.56 -13.16
N TYR A 544 37.54 -7.49 -13.46
CA TYR A 544 38.02 -6.77 -14.66
C TYR A 544 37.50 -7.40 -15.95
N MET A 545 37.38 -8.72 -16.03
CA MET A 545 36.78 -9.37 -17.20
C MET A 545 35.28 -9.03 -17.33
N HIS A 546 34.52 -9.04 -16.24
CA HIS A 546 33.13 -8.54 -16.24
C HIS A 546 33.06 -7.07 -16.64
N ASP A 547 34.02 -6.25 -16.22
CA ASP A 547 34.10 -4.86 -16.60
C ASP A 547 34.35 -4.69 -18.10
N VAL A 548 35.27 -5.46 -18.70
CA VAL A 548 35.49 -5.48 -20.16
C VAL A 548 34.23 -5.92 -20.91
N SER A 549 33.46 -6.87 -20.37
CA SER A 549 32.18 -7.27 -20.98
C SER A 549 31.15 -6.13 -21.05
N VAL A 550 31.29 -5.09 -20.21
CA VAL A 550 30.37 -3.96 -20.14
C VAL A 550 30.97 -2.69 -20.77
N GLN A 551 32.24 -2.40 -20.50
CA GLN A 551 33.01 -1.23 -20.95
C GLN A 551 34.39 -1.67 -21.50
N PRO A 552 34.44 -2.25 -22.72
CA PRO A 552 35.69 -2.72 -23.33
C PRO A 552 36.69 -1.59 -23.61
N ASP A 553 36.24 -0.34 -23.75
CA ASP A 553 37.11 0.80 -24.10
C ASP A 553 37.79 1.45 -22.88
N ARG A 554 37.56 0.94 -21.65
CA ARG A 554 38.18 1.49 -20.43
C ARG A 554 39.66 1.10 -20.35
N ALA A 555 40.54 2.04 -20.68
CA ALA A 555 42.00 1.84 -20.65
C ALA A 555 42.53 1.38 -19.28
N ASP A 556 42.04 1.97 -18.18
CA ASP A 556 42.44 1.59 -16.82
C ASP A 556 42.20 0.10 -16.50
N THR A 557 41.10 -0.48 -17.00
CA THR A 557 40.76 -1.89 -16.80
C THR A 557 41.79 -2.80 -17.44
N TRP A 558 42.16 -2.52 -18.69
CA TRP A 558 43.20 -3.27 -19.41
C TRP A 558 44.56 -3.14 -18.73
N ALA A 559 44.97 -1.91 -18.38
CA ALA A 559 46.25 -1.66 -17.72
C ALA A 559 46.34 -2.38 -16.36
N ALA A 560 45.31 -2.28 -15.52
CA ALA A 560 45.28 -2.93 -14.22
C ALA A 560 45.24 -4.46 -14.33
N MET A 561 44.50 -5.00 -15.31
CA MET A 561 44.44 -6.42 -15.58
C MET A 561 45.79 -6.98 -16.07
N ALA A 562 46.47 -6.29 -16.98
CA ALA A 562 47.81 -6.66 -17.42
C ALA A 562 48.81 -6.68 -16.24
N LEU A 563 48.78 -5.66 -15.37
CA LEU A 563 49.61 -5.62 -14.16
C LEU A 563 49.28 -6.76 -13.19
N ALA A 564 48.00 -7.11 -13.02
CA ALA A 564 47.59 -8.22 -12.18
C ALA A 564 48.09 -9.57 -12.71
N ARG A 565 48.01 -9.79 -14.03
CA ARG A 565 48.51 -11.00 -14.69
C ARG A 565 50.03 -11.07 -14.63
N LYS A 566 50.74 -9.96 -14.89
CA LYS A 566 52.19 -9.84 -14.74
C LYS A 566 52.64 -10.25 -13.33
N ARG A 567 52.02 -9.70 -12.28
CA ARG A 567 52.36 -10.07 -10.89
C ARG A 567 52.13 -11.56 -10.59
N ARG A 568 51.07 -12.16 -11.13
CA ARG A 568 50.83 -13.61 -10.98
C ARG A 568 51.89 -14.44 -11.70
N LEU A 569 52.31 -14.00 -12.89
CA LEU A 569 53.37 -14.63 -13.65
C LEU A 569 54.71 -14.55 -12.90
N GLU A 570 55.08 -13.37 -12.41
CA GLU A 570 56.28 -13.15 -11.59
C GLU A 570 56.26 -14.04 -10.34
N ASN A 571 55.15 -14.09 -9.60
CA ASN A 571 55.03 -14.96 -8.43
C ASN A 571 55.22 -16.44 -8.74
N LYS A 572 54.71 -16.92 -9.89
CA LYS A 572 54.90 -18.31 -10.32
C LYS A 572 56.32 -18.60 -10.77
N LEU A 573 56.93 -17.67 -11.51
CA LEU A 573 58.33 -17.80 -11.94
C LEU A 573 59.25 -17.87 -10.72
N ASN A 574 59.02 -17.03 -9.73
CA ASN A 574 59.78 -17.01 -8.48
C ASN A 574 59.59 -18.26 -7.62
N ALA A 575 58.51 -19.02 -7.81
CA ALA A 575 58.26 -20.27 -7.09
C ALA A 575 59.08 -21.46 -7.63
N CYS A 576 59.71 -21.33 -8.81
CA CYS A 576 60.60 -22.33 -9.42
C CYS A 576 60.03 -23.77 -9.46
N GLU A 577 58.74 -23.94 -9.72
CA GLU A 577 58.10 -25.26 -9.76
C GLU A 577 58.47 -26.04 -11.05
N PRO A 578 59.05 -27.26 -10.96
CA PRO A 578 59.65 -27.98 -12.09
C PRO A 578 58.66 -28.56 -13.13
N LYS A 579 57.34 -28.30 -13.01
CA LYS A 579 56.29 -28.77 -13.95
C LYS A 579 55.35 -27.66 -14.42
N SER A 580 55.85 -26.43 -14.54
CA SER A 580 55.01 -25.23 -14.72
C SER A 580 55.07 -24.58 -16.11
N GLU A 581 55.83 -25.12 -17.09
CA GLU A 581 56.04 -24.47 -18.40
C GLU A 581 54.74 -24.15 -19.16
N GLY A 582 53.86 -25.14 -19.37
CA GLY A 582 52.55 -24.90 -20.03
C GLY A 582 51.67 -23.86 -19.30
N PRO A 583 51.47 -24.00 -17.97
CA PRO A 583 50.77 -23.00 -17.16
C PRO A 583 51.40 -21.60 -17.19
N ILE A 584 52.73 -21.48 -17.27
CA ILE A 584 53.46 -20.21 -17.39
C ILE A 584 53.23 -19.60 -18.77
N GLN A 585 53.33 -20.40 -19.83
CA GLN A 585 53.07 -19.93 -21.20
C GLN A 585 51.63 -19.40 -21.35
N LYS A 586 50.63 -20.12 -20.83
CA LYS A 586 49.24 -19.66 -20.86
C LYS A 586 49.06 -18.32 -20.12
N LEU A 587 49.71 -18.15 -18.97
CA LEU A 587 49.65 -16.90 -18.21
C LEU A 587 50.37 -15.75 -18.92
N ALA A 588 51.48 -16.03 -19.62
CA ALA A 588 52.22 -15.05 -20.39
C ALA A 588 51.42 -14.56 -21.60
N VAL A 589 50.81 -15.48 -22.37
CA VAL A 589 49.91 -15.13 -23.49
C VAL A 589 48.80 -14.21 -23.02
N SER A 590 48.16 -14.54 -21.90
CA SER A 590 47.07 -13.70 -21.39
C SER A 590 47.50 -12.36 -20.80
N ALA A 591 48.79 -12.19 -20.47
CA ALA A 591 49.32 -10.92 -19.98
C ALA A 591 49.75 -9.98 -21.12
N LEU A 592 49.97 -10.53 -22.32
CA LEU A 592 50.36 -9.79 -23.52
C LEU A 592 49.18 -9.22 -24.30
N ARG A 593 48.02 -9.89 -24.24
CA ARG A 593 46.73 -9.37 -24.71
C ARG A 593 46.23 -8.28 -23.78
#